data_AF-A0A6N6MTY1-F1
#
_entry.id   AF-A0A6N6MTY1-F1
#
_cell.length_a   1.000
_cell.length_b   1.000
_cell.length_c   1.000
_cell.angle_alpha   90.00
_cell.angle_beta   90.00
_cell.angle_gamma   90.00
#
_symmetry.space_group_name_H-M   'P 1'
#
loop_
_entity.id
_entity.type
_entity.pdbx_description
1 polymer ?
#
loop_
_entity_poly.entity_id
_entity_poly.type
_entity_poly.pdbx_seq_one_letter_code
_entity_poly.pdbx_strand_id
1 'polypeptide(L)'
;MRLRHLFTEHPSSLGETYPEHMRASLGYAVPLLGASMAAFVHALFPFLFTTTASATVKRLYERMTRRCATCPSGRIHRPDLFARKPEPKAYEAGLVYEI
;
A
#
# COMPACT_ATOMS: atom_id res chain seq x y z
N MET A 1 -27.02 -0.18 16.69
CA MET A 1 -25.56 0.09 16.73
C MET A 1 -25.32 1.57 16.53
N ARG A 2 -24.43 2.19 17.31
CA ARG A 2 -24.14 3.65 17.25
C ARG A 2 -22.98 3.87 16.27
N LEU A 3 -23.11 4.74 15.26
CA LEU A 3 -22.07 4.95 14.22
C LEU A 3 -20.65 5.17 14.79
N ARG A 4 -20.55 5.83 15.95
CA ARG A 4 -19.26 6.08 16.63
C ARG A 4 -18.49 4.79 16.90
N HIS A 5 -19.18 3.69 17.20
CA HIS A 5 -18.58 2.40 17.51
C HIS A 5 -17.80 1.82 16.31
N LEU A 6 -18.31 2.01 15.09
CA LEU A 6 -17.68 1.55 13.85
C LEU A 6 -16.31 2.21 13.59
N PHE A 7 -16.15 3.46 14.01
CA PHE A 7 -14.92 4.23 13.82
C PHE A 7 -13.94 4.09 14.99
N THR A 8 -14.40 3.61 16.15
CA THR A 8 -13.56 3.51 17.35
C THR A 8 -13.16 2.08 17.69
N GLU A 9 -13.98 1.07 17.38
CA GLU A 9 -13.65 -0.34 17.67
C GLU A 9 -12.38 -0.79 16.95
N HIS A 10 -12.26 -0.52 15.66
CA HIS A 10 -11.10 -0.97 14.88
C HIS A 10 -9.78 -0.31 15.33
N PRO A 11 -9.66 1.03 15.46
CA PRO A 11 -8.44 1.65 16.01
C PRO A 11 -8.14 1.21 17.44
N SER A 12 -9.16 1.09 18.30
CA SER A 12 -8.97 0.68 19.69
C SER A 12 -8.41 -0.75 19.82
N SER A 13 -8.74 -1.64 18.89
CA SER A 13 -8.19 -3.00 18.84
C SER A 13 -6.69 -3.05 18.52
N LEU A 14 -6.13 -1.94 18.01
CA LEU A 14 -4.71 -1.77 17.70
C LEU A 14 -4.01 -0.84 18.70
N GLY A 15 -4.71 -0.33 19.70
CA GLY A 15 -4.19 0.67 20.64
C GLY A 15 -4.00 2.06 20.02
N GLU A 16 -4.58 2.34 18.85
CA GLU A 16 -4.47 3.62 18.15
C GLU A 16 -5.72 4.50 18.36
N THR A 17 -5.54 5.81 18.42
CA THR A 17 -6.67 6.74 18.30
C THR A 17 -7.15 6.82 16.85
N TYR A 18 -8.44 7.10 16.63
CA TYR A 18 -9.00 7.27 15.28
C TYR A 18 -8.18 8.22 14.37
N PRO A 19 -7.74 9.42 14.80
CA PRO A 19 -6.93 10.29 13.94
C PRO A 19 -5.55 9.71 13.60
N GLU A 20 -4.93 8.92 14.49
CA GLU A 20 -3.65 8.24 14.21
C GLU A 20 -3.83 7.17 13.13
N HIS A 21 -4.85 6.33 13.29
CA HIS A 21 -5.19 5.28 12.35
C HIS A 21 -5.58 5.86 10.98
N MET A 22 -6.40 6.92 10.98
CA MET A 22 -6.79 7.65 9.77
C MET A 22 -5.57 8.24 9.05
N ARG A 23 -4.66 8.90 9.77
CA ARG A 23 -3.43 9.46 9.19
C ARG A 23 -2.53 8.36 8.63
N ALA A 24 -2.42 7.22 9.31
CA ALA A 24 -1.65 6.08 8.83
C ALA A 24 -2.21 5.56 7.50
N SER A 25 -3.52 5.32 7.43
CA SER A 25 -4.22 4.83 6.24
C SER A 25 -4.18 5.83 5.07
N LEU A 26 -4.44 7.12 5.33
CA LEU A 26 -4.32 8.18 4.32
C LEU A 26 -2.90 8.30 3.75
N GLY A 27 -1.88 8.02 4.56
CA GLY A 27 -0.48 8.00 4.13
C GLY A 27 -0.14 6.93 3.07
N TYR A 28 -1.00 5.94 2.86
CA TYR A 28 -0.92 4.99 1.74
C TYR A 28 -1.93 5.30 0.64
N ALA A 29 -3.15 5.70 1.02
CA ALA A 29 -4.23 5.97 0.08
C ALA A 29 -3.91 7.13 -0.88
N VAL A 30 -3.37 8.25 -0.37
CA VAL A 30 -3.11 9.44 -1.20
C VAL A 30 -2.07 9.15 -2.28
N PRO A 31 -0.89 8.56 -1.99
CA PRO A 31 0.05 8.22 -3.06
C PRO A 31 -0.46 7.14 -4.01
N LEU A 32 -1.26 6.17 -3.55
CA LEU A 32 -1.89 5.18 -4.43
C LEU A 32 -2.86 5.82 -5.41
N LEU A 33 -3.66 6.78 -4.95
CA LEU A 33 -4.58 7.52 -5.82
C LEU A 33 -3.80 8.31 -6.88
N GLY A 34 -2.71 8.98 -6.48
CA GLY A 34 -1.81 9.66 -7.42
C GLY A 34 -1.17 8.71 -8.44
N ALA A 35 -0.72 7.53 -8.01
CA ALA A 35 -0.20 6.49 -8.89
C ALA A 35 -1.26 5.99 -9.89
N SER A 36 -2.50 5.78 -9.42
CA SER A 36 -3.62 5.38 -10.28
C SER A 36 -3.94 6.45 -11.31
N MET A 37 -3.98 7.73 -10.92
CA MET A 37 -4.18 8.84 -11.85
C MET A 37 -3.06 8.93 -12.89
N ALA A 38 -1.80 8.76 -12.46
CA ALA A 38 -0.65 8.73 -13.35
C ALA A 38 -0.75 7.60 -14.38
N ALA A 39 -1.13 6.40 -13.94
CA ALA A 39 -1.37 5.26 -14.83
C ALA A 39 -2.51 5.51 -15.82
N PHE A 40 -3.61 6.16 -15.41
CA PHE A 40 -4.69 6.53 -16.32
C PHE A 40 -4.23 7.53 -17.38
N VAL A 41 -3.48 8.56 -16.98
CA VAL A 41 -2.93 9.53 -17.94
C VAL A 41 -1.93 8.85 -18.87
N HIS A 42 -1.08 7.97 -18.37
CA HIS A 42 -0.13 7.20 -19.18
C HIS A 42 -0.85 6.30 -20.20
N ALA A 43 -1.95 5.65 -19.81
CA ALA A 43 -2.75 4.83 -20.72
C ALA A 43 -3.33 5.63 -21.91
N LEU A 44 -3.59 6.93 -21.71
CA LEU A 44 -4.02 7.86 -22.77
C LEU A 44 -2.82 8.46 -23.53
N PHE A 45 -1.75 8.76 -22.82
CA PHE A 45 -0.55 9.44 -23.30
C PHE A 45 0.69 8.65 -22.87
N PRO A 46 1.14 7.65 -23.66
CA PRO A 46 2.16 6.67 -23.24
C PRO A 46 3.56 7.28 -23.02
N PHE A 47 3.77 8.55 -23.34
CA PHE A 47 5.00 9.29 -23.08
C PHE A 47 4.99 10.08 -21.77
N LEU A 48 3.83 10.18 -21.09
CA LEU A 48 3.70 10.84 -19.79
C LEU A 48 3.73 9.81 -18.67
N PHE A 49 4.34 10.17 -17.53
CA PHE A 49 4.34 9.37 -16.30
C PHE A 49 4.88 7.93 -16.41
N THR A 50 5.79 7.65 -17.35
CA THR A 50 6.29 6.29 -17.70
C THR A 50 6.77 5.42 -16.56
N THR A 51 7.12 5.95 -15.38
CA THR A 51 7.55 5.14 -14.22
C THR A 51 6.85 5.54 -12.93
N THR A 52 5.89 6.46 -13.01
CA THR A 52 5.36 7.14 -11.81
C THR A 52 4.52 6.21 -10.97
N ALA A 53 3.70 5.37 -11.60
CA ALA A 53 2.86 4.43 -10.88
C ALA A 53 3.71 3.33 -10.24
N SER A 54 4.61 2.72 -11.00
CA SER A 54 5.50 1.64 -10.56
C SER A 54 6.44 2.09 -9.44
N ALA A 55 7.07 3.26 -9.56
CA ALA A 55 7.93 3.81 -8.52
C ALA A 55 7.15 4.07 -7.22
N THR A 56 5.92 4.57 -7.33
CA THR A 56 5.07 4.83 -6.16
C THR A 56 4.64 3.54 -5.48
N VAL A 57 4.18 2.54 -6.23
CA VAL A 57 3.80 1.23 -5.70
C VAL A 57 5.00 0.56 -5.03
N LYS A 58 6.18 0.56 -5.66
CA LYS A 58 7.41 0.02 -5.08
C LYS A 58 7.74 0.68 -3.74
N ARG A 59 7.72 2.02 -3.68
CA ARG A 59 7.98 2.78 -2.45
C ARG A 59 6.98 2.44 -1.33
N LEU A 60 5.70 2.32 -1.66
CA LEU A 60 4.66 1.96 -0.69
C LEU A 60 4.79 0.52 -0.21
N TYR A 61 5.10 -0.41 -1.11
CA TYR A 61 5.36 -1.80 -0.79
C TYR A 61 6.52 -1.92 0.21
N GLU A 62 7.66 -1.27 -0.07
CA GLU A 62 8.79 -1.25 0.87
C GLU A 62 8.40 -0.68 2.24
N ARG A 63 7.57 0.37 2.27
CA ARG A 63 7.06 0.94 3.53
C ARG A 63 6.17 -0.04 4.29
N MET A 64 5.32 -0.80 3.60
CA MET A 64 4.48 -1.85 4.22
C MET A 64 5.36 -2.97 4.80
N THR A 65 6.33 -3.46 4.03
CA THR A 65 7.25 -4.52 4.47
C THR A 65 8.08 -4.11 5.68
N ARG A 66 8.62 -2.88 5.69
CA ARG A 66 9.38 -2.35 6.85
C ARG A 66 8.52 -2.29 8.12
N ARG A 67 7.24 -1.89 8.01
CA ARG A 67 6.33 -1.88 9.17
C ARG A 67 5.93 -3.27 9.64
N CYS A 68 5.78 -4.22 8.73
CA CYS A 68 5.45 -5.61 9.09
C CYS A 68 6.58 -6.31 9.85
N ALA A 69 7.85 -5.95 9.59
CA ALA A 69 8.99 -6.46 10.36
C ALA A 69 8.94 -6.06 11.85
N THR A 70 8.19 -5.01 12.20
CA THR A 70 8.09 -4.47 13.55
C THR A 70 6.72 -4.71 14.21
N CYS A 71 5.77 -5.35 13.53
CA CYS A 71 4.41 -5.56 14.06
C CYS A 71 4.31 -6.85 14.91
N PRO A 72 3.58 -6.82 16.04
CA PRO A 72 3.22 -8.04 16.77
C PRO A 72 2.29 -8.90 15.91
N SER A 73 2.59 -10.19 15.76
CA SER A 73 1.73 -11.14 15.03
C SER A 73 0.36 -11.29 15.73
N GLY A 74 -0.69 -10.70 15.15
CA GLY A 74 -2.08 -10.82 15.59
C GLY A 74 -2.98 -11.49 14.54
N ARG A 75 -4.17 -11.97 14.95
CA ARG A 75 -5.08 -12.79 14.13
C ARG A 75 -5.58 -12.12 12.83
N ILE A 76 -5.58 -10.79 12.75
CA ILE A 76 -5.98 -10.00 11.55
C ILE A 76 -4.75 -9.51 10.77
N HIS A 77 -3.56 -9.58 11.35
CA HIS A 77 -2.32 -9.22 10.68
C HIS A 77 -1.80 -10.43 9.89
N ARG A 78 -1.61 -10.28 8.58
CA ARG A 78 -1.06 -11.32 7.68
C ARG A 78 0.40 -11.00 7.34
N PRO A 79 1.36 -11.15 8.28
CA PRO A 79 2.77 -10.89 8.01
C PRO A 79 3.34 -11.85 6.95
N ASP A 80 2.68 -12.99 6.74
CA ASP A 80 2.97 -13.95 5.67
C ASP A 80 2.85 -13.33 4.27
N LEU A 81 2.00 -12.31 4.07
CA LEU A 81 1.91 -11.58 2.80
C LEU A 81 3.23 -10.93 2.39
N PHE A 82 4.04 -10.52 3.38
CA PHE A 82 5.32 -9.83 3.16
C PHE A 82 6.53 -10.73 3.42
N ALA A 83 6.36 -11.85 4.12
CA ALA A 83 7.42 -12.83 4.40
C ALA A 83 7.65 -13.83 3.25
N ARG A 84 6.69 -13.97 2.33
CA ARG A 84 6.85 -14.86 1.17
C ARG A 84 7.87 -14.26 0.19
N LYS A 85 9.07 -14.85 0.11
CA LYS A 85 9.99 -14.57 -1.00
C LYS A 85 9.26 -14.88 -2.31
N PRO A 86 9.24 -13.96 -3.28
CA PRO A 86 8.73 -14.30 -4.60
C PRO A 86 9.59 -15.45 -5.15
N GLU A 87 8.92 -16.52 -5.59
CA GLU A 87 9.53 -17.53 -6.46
C GLU A 87 10.19 -16.77 -7.63
N PRO A 88 11.45 -17.08 -8.00
CA PRO A 88 12.12 -16.41 -9.10
C PRO A 88 11.43 -16.76 -10.41
N LYS A 89 10.36 -16.04 -10.75
CA LYS A 89 9.88 -16.01 -12.13
C LYS A 89 10.82 -15.10 -12.88
N ALA A 90 11.36 -15.61 -13.99
CA ALA A 90 12.00 -14.81 -15.02
C ALA A 90 10.94 -13.86 -15.62
N TYR A 91 10.65 -12.76 -14.92
CA TYR A 91 9.96 -11.65 -15.54
C TYR A 91 11.03 -10.90 -16.34
N GLU A 92 10.85 -10.77 -17.64
CA GLU A 92 11.71 -9.92 -18.45
C GLU A 92 11.64 -8.50 -17.90
N ALA A 93 12.75 -8.07 -17.28
CA ALA A 93 12.83 -6.85 -16.48
C ALA A 93 12.56 -5.55 -17.27
N GLY A 94 12.34 -5.63 -18.59
CA GLY A 94 12.17 -4.48 -19.47
C GLY A 94 10.73 -4.11 -19.84
N LEU A 95 9.72 -4.97 -19.62
CA LEU A 95 8.38 -4.78 -20.18
C LEU A 95 7.27 -4.45 -19.16
N VAL A 96 7.52 -4.60 -17.86
CA VAL A 96 6.44 -4.57 -16.83
C VAL A 96 6.55 -3.36 -15.87
N TYR A 97 7.63 -2.58 -15.90
CA TYR A 97 7.86 -1.46 -14.96
C TYR A 97 7.71 -0.07 -15.57
N GLU A 98 7.24 0.02 -16.82
CA GLU A 98 7.10 1.27 -17.57
C GLU A 98 5.66 1.81 -17.51
N ILE A 99 5.07 1.84 -16.30
CA ILE A 99 3.83 2.59 -15.99
C ILE A 99 4.05 3.35 -14.66
#